data_AF-A0A2R6LQA3-F1
#
_entry.id   AF-A0A2R6LQA3-F1
#
_cell.length_a   1.000
_cell.length_b   1.000
_cell.length_c   1.000
_cell.angle_alpha   90.00
_cell.angle_beta   90.00
_cell.angle_gamma   90.00
#
_symmetry.space_group_name_H-M   'P 1'
#
loop_
_entity.id
_entity.type
_entity.pdbx_description
1 polymer ?
#
loop_
_entity_poly.entity_id
_entity_poly.type
_entity_poly.pdbx_seq_one_letter_code
_entity_poly.pdbx_strand_id
1 'polypeptide(L)'
;CHYHLVVESVLAQTGYYGITSSMSPRGDDDVATRDLPHLEGLVEGISYIRSDEGRHVGFGIQQVQAHLAEDGVDEQVVRDTLQELMPFVAETVSVTDEVVDPMPLVEYAREKLTRRIDIITDADADVPSVEQLVALDDDPAAAD
;
A
#
# COMPACT_ATOMS: atom_id res chain seq x y z
N CYS A 1 -10.03 9.98 1.35
CA CYS A 1 -9.60 8.96 0.37
C CYS A 1 -8.21 9.23 -0.22
N HIS A 2 -7.98 10.37 -0.89
CA HIS A 2 -6.69 10.65 -1.56
C HIS A 2 -5.42 10.44 -0.72
N TYR A 3 -5.34 11.04 0.48
CA TYR A 3 -4.11 11.04 1.27
C TYR A 3 -3.85 9.68 1.96
N HIS A 4 -4.56 9.41 3.05
CA HIS A 4 -4.31 8.19 3.83
C HIS A 4 -4.60 6.90 3.07
N LEU A 5 -5.63 6.85 2.21
CA LEU A 5 -6.04 5.60 1.56
C LEU A 5 -5.30 5.34 0.26
N VAL A 6 -4.91 6.36 -0.50
CA VAL A 6 -4.23 6.17 -1.80
C VAL A 6 -2.75 6.53 -1.72
N VAL A 7 -2.39 7.72 -1.26
CA VAL A 7 -0.97 8.13 -1.19
C VAL A 7 -0.20 7.27 -0.19
N GLU A 8 -0.69 7.12 1.04
CA GLU A 8 0.04 6.38 2.07
C GLU A 8 -0.21 4.88 1.98
N SER A 9 -1.48 4.43 1.90
CA SER A 9 -1.77 3.00 1.97
C SER A 9 -1.51 2.19 0.69
N VAL A 10 -1.35 2.87 -0.45
CA VAL A 10 -1.11 2.24 -1.75
C VAL A 10 0.21 2.70 -2.35
N LEU A 11 0.38 3.99 -2.68
CA LEU A 11 1.57 4.46 -3.39
C LEU A 11 2.84 4.33 -2.54
N ALA A 12 2.83 4.80 -1.29
CA ALA A 12 3.98 4.68 -0.40
C ALA A 12 4.32 3.20 -0.14
N GLN A 13 3.31 2.37 0.15
CA GLN A 13 3.51 0.92 0.33
C GLN A 13 4.07 0.23 -0.92
N THR A 14 3.63 0.62 -2.12
CA THR A 14 4.15 0.09 -3.39
C THR A 14 5.60 0.51 -3.60
N GLY A 15 5.96 1.75 -3.24
CA GLY A 15 7.34 2.21 -3.24
C GLY A 15 8.22 1.44 -2.26
N TYR A 16 7.73 1.17 -1.05
CA TYR A 16 8.46 0.38 -0.06
C TYR A 16 8.65 -1.07 -0.50
N TYR A 17 7.62 -1.68 -1.09
CA TYR A 17 7.72 -2.98 -1.74
C TYR A 17 8.81 -2.96 -2.81
N GLY A 18 8.73 -2.03 -3.77
CA GLY A 18 9.70 -1.95 -4.86
C GLY A 18 11.15 -1.75 -4.40
N ILE A 19 11.40 -0.88 -3.42
CA ILE A 19 12.75 -0.67 -2.88
C ILE A 19 13.23 -1.90 -2.10
N THR A 20 12.37 -2.50 -1.28
CA THR A 20 12.73 -3.68 -0.49
C THR A 20 13.01 -4.87 -1.41
N SER A 21 12.18 -5.11 -2.42
CA SER A 21 12.36 -6.21 -3.37
C SER A 21 13.61 -6.02 -4.23
N SER A 22 13.92 -4.79 -4.66
CA SER A 22 15.05 -4.54 -5.57
C SER A 22 16.40 -4.34 -4.88
N MET A 23 16.44 -3.94 -3.60
CA MET A 23 17.69 -3.55 -2.91
C MET A 23 17.93 -4.30 -1.60
N SER A 24 17.13 -5.32 -1.27
CA SER A 24 17.36 -6.22 -0.14
C SER A 24 18.03 -7.51 -0.60
N PRO A 25 18.90 -8.13 0.21
CA PRO A 25 19.41 -9.48 -0.06
C PRO A 25 18.32 -10.57 0.05
N ARG A 26 17.11 -10.22 0.50
CA ARG A 26 15.93 -11.11 0.59
C ARG A 26 14.79 -10.68 -0.31
N GLY A 27 15.03 -9.76 -1.23
CA GLY A 27 14.00 -9.21 -2.10
C GLY A 27 13.57 -10.18 -3.20
N ASP A 28 12.45 -9.85 -3.84
CA ASP A 28 11.92 -10.59 -4.99
C ASP A 28 12.66 -10.17 -6.28
N ASP A 29 13.28 -11.16 -6.95
CA ASP A 29 14.05 -10.97 -8.19
C ASP A 29 13.17 -10.44 -9.35
N ASP A 30 11.84 -10.55 -9.24
CA ASP A 30 10.91 -10.17 -10.30
C ASP A 30 10.74 -8.64 -10.45
N VAL A 31 11.18 -7.84 -9.47
CA VAL A 31 11.04 -6.37 -9.52
C VAL A 31 12.19 -5.68 -10.27
N ALA A 32 13.41 -6.18 -10.15
CA ALA A 32 14.59 -5.55 -10.73
C ALA A 32 14.97 -6.21 -12.06
N THR A 33 15.09 -5.43 -13.13
CA THR A 33 15.47 -5.95 -14.47
C THR A 33 16.97 -6.26 -14.58
N ARG A 34 17.75 -5.91 -13.55
CA ARG A 34 19.19 -6.15 -13.42
C ARG A 34 19.61 -6.13 -11.95
N ASP A 35 20.79 -6.66 -11.70
CA ASP A 35 21.40 -6.66 -10.37
C ASP A 35 21.59 -5.22 -9.84
N LEU A 36 21.07 -4.97 -8.64
CA LEU A 36 21.11 -3.69 -7.95
C LEU A 36 21.87 -3.84 -6.63
N PRO A 37 22.56 -2.77 -6.17
CA PRO A 37 23.30 -2.86 -4.92
C PRO A 37 22.35 -3.10 -3.76
N HIS A 38 22.72 -4.02 -2.87
CA HIS A 38 22.03 -4.17 -1.60
C HIS A 38 22.30 -2.95 -0.71
N LEU A 39 21.23 -2.27 -0.31
CA LEU A 39 21.29 -1.05 0.51
C LEU A 39 20.63 -1.30 1.87
N GLU A 40 21.26 -2.13 2.71
CA GLU A 40 20.70 -2.57 3.99
C GLU A 40 20.23 -1.41 4.88
N GLY A 41 21.01 -0.33 4.97
CA GLY A 41 20.62 0.85 5.76
C GLY A 41 19.43 1.63 5.18
N LEU A 42 19.23 1.60 3.86
CA LEU A 42 18.04 2.18 3.23
C LEU A 42 16.81 1.31 3.51
N VAL A 43 16.93 0.00 3.35
CA VAL A 43 15.86 -0.97 3.63
C VAL A 43 15.46 -0.92 5.11
N GLU A 44 16.42 -0.85 6.03
CA GLU A 44 16.17 -0.66 7.45
C GLU A 44 15.46 0.67 7.72
N GLY A 45 15.94 1.77 7.13
CA GLY A 45 15.28 3.07 7.22
C GLY A 45 13.82 3.05 6.77
N ILE A 46 13.53 2.39 5.65
CA ILE A 46 12.18 2.20 5.13
C ILE A 46 11.31 1.40 6.11
N SER A 47 11.86 0.40 6.79
CA SER A 47 11.10 -0.39 7.78
C SER A 47 10.58 0.47 8.93
N TYR A 48 11.35 1.47 9.39
CA TYR A 48 10.91 2.41 10.42
C TYR A 48 9.81 3.33 9.91
N ILE A 49 9.95 3.87 8.69
CA ILE A 49 8.91 4.70 8.05
C ILE A 49 7.61 3.89 7.90
N ARG A 50 7.72 2.65 7.38
CA ARG A 50 6.58 1.75 7.19
C ARG A 50 5.86 1.45 8.50
N SER A 51 6.59 1.27 9.60
CA SER A 51 6.01 1.08 10.93
C SER A 51 5.16 2.28 11.38
N ASP A 52 5.56 3.50 11.01
CA ASP A 52 4.77 4.70 11.30
C ASP A 52 3.53 4.82 10.40
N GLU A 53 3.64 4.45 9.12
CA GLU A 53 2.54 4.49 8.16
C GLU A 53 1.33 3.64 8.57
N GLY A 54 1.55 2.56 9.35
CA GLY A 54 0.44 1.78 9.91
C GLY A 54 -0.54 2.64 10.70
N ARG A 55 -0.02 3.61 11.48
CA ARG A 55 -0.86 4.54 12.25
C ARG A 55 -1.52 5.60 11.37
N HIS A 56 -0.86 6.05 10.31
CA HIS A 56 -1.42 7.03 9.39
C HIS A 56 -2.59 6.45 8.59
N VAL A 57 -2.39 5.26 8.02
CA VAL A 57 -3.43 4.51 7.30
C VAL A 57 -4.57 4.14 8.25
N GLY A 58 -4.25 3.64 9.45
CA GLY A 58 -5.25 3.28 10.46
C GLY A 58 -6.13 4.48 10.84
N PHE A 59 -5.53 5.65 11.07
CA PHE A 59 -6.27 6.89 11.29
C PHE A 59 -7.19 7.23 10.11
N GLY A 60 -6.67 7.15 8.87
CA GLY A 60 -7.46 7.41 7.67
C GLY A 60 -8.68 6.50 7.51
N ILE A 61 -8.51 5.20 7.77
CA ILE A 61 -9.61 4.22 7.74
C ILE A 61 -10.66 4.57 8.80
N GLN A 62 -10.23 4.80 10.04
CA GLN A 62 -11.13 5.14 11.15
C GLN A 62 -11.96 6.40 10.86
N GLN A 63 -11.34 7.44 10.31
CA GLN A 63 -12.05 8.68 9.98
C GLN A 63 -13.12 8.47 8.90
N VAL A 64 -12.84 7.66 7.87
CA VAL A 64 -13.82 7.38 6.82
C VAL A 64 -14.95 6.51 7.37
N GLN A 65 -14.65 5.46 8.14
CA GLN A 65 -15.66 4.62 8.78
C GLN A 65 -16.57 5.41 9.74
N ALA A 66 -16.01 6.35 10.51
CA ALA A 66 -16.81 7.23 11.37
C ALA A 66 -17.80 8.08 10.55
N HIS A 67 -17.35 8.65 9.43
CA HIS A 67 -18.24 9.41 8.54
C HIS A 67 -19.32 8.57 7.86
N LEU A 68 -19.01 7.31 7.54
CA LEU A 68 -20.01 6.36 7.01
C LEU A 68 -21.06 6.01 8.08
N ALA A 69 -20.62 5.73 9.32
CA ALA A 69 -21.50 5.34 10.43
C ALA A 69 -22.41 6.48 10.92
N GLU A 70 -21.97 7.74 10.78
CA GLU A 70 -22.72 8.93 11.19
C GLU A 70 -23.62 9.50 10.07
N ASP A 71 -23.83 8.77 8.97
CA ASP A 71 -24.52 9.24 7.75
C ASP A 71 -23.92 10.54 7.16
N GLY A 72 -22.65 10.81 7.46
CA GLY A 72 -21.93 12.02 7.02
C GLY A 72 -21.43 11.93 5.59
N VAL A 73 -21.26 10.72 5.05
CA VAL A 73 -20.82 10.42 3.68
C VAL A 73 -21.51 9.14 3.21
N ASP A 74 -21.99 9.10 1.97
CA ASP A 74 -22.52 7.90 1.33
C ASP A 74 -21.36 6.94 0.96
N GLU A 75 -21.52 5.64 1.24
CA GLU A 75 -20.55 4.60 0.87
C GLU A 75 -20.17 4.66 -0.61
N GLN A 76 -21.12 4.95 -1.49
CA GLN A 76 -20.92 5.06 -2.93
C GLN A 76 -19.90 6.15 -3.26
N VAL A 77 -19.88 7.27 -2.53
CA VAL A 77 -18.90 8.34 -2.74
C VAL A 77 -17.48 7.85 -2.44
N VAL A 78 -17.31 7.05 -1.38
CA VAL A 78 -16.00 6.47 -1.03
C VAL A 78 -15.56 5.49 -2.09
N ARG A 79 -16.46 4.59 -2.50
CA ARG A 79 -16.20 3.56 -3.53
C ARG A 79 -15.83 4.21 -4.87
N ASP A 80 -16.63 5.15 -5.34
CA ASP A 80 -16.40 5.85 -6.61
C ASP A 80 -15.08 6.61 -6.57
N THR A 81 -14.81 7.34 -5.49
CA THR A 81 -13.54 8.08 -5.35
C THR A 81 -12.33 7.14 -5.43
N LEU A 82 -12.37 5.97 -4.78
CA LEU A 82 -11.26 5.02 -4.82
C LEU A 82 -11.13 4.34 -6.19
N GLN A 83 -12.24 4.03 -6.85
CA GLN A 83 -12.24 3.46 -8.21
C GLN A 83 -11.74 4.47 -9.25
N GLU A 84 -12.12 5.73 -9.15
CA GLU A 84 -11.62 6.83 -10.00
C GLU A 84 -10.10 7.03 -9.86
N LEU A 85 -9.54 6.72 -8.67
CA LEU A 85 -8.11 6.84 -8.41
C LEU A 85 -7.28 5.65 -8.93
N MET A 86 -7.88 4.48 -9.16
CA MET A 86 -7.18 3.29 -9.68
C MET A 86 -6.34 3.55 -10.95
N PRO A 87 -6.87 4.18 -12.03
CA PRO A 87 -6.06 4.42 -13.22
C PRO A 87 -4.88 5.36 -12.95
N PHE A 88 -5.02 6.36 -12.07
CA PHE A 88 -3.93 7.27 -11.73
C PHE A 88 -2.85 6.60 -10.88
N VAL A 89 -3.23 5.67 -10.00
CA VAL A 89 -2.28 4.83 -9.26
C VAL A 89 -1.50 3.96 -10.23
N ALA A 90 -2.18 3.26 -11.13
CA ALA A 90 -1.52 2.42 -12.14
C ALA A 90 -0.59 3.25 -13.04
N GLU A 91 -1.02 4.42 -13.50
CA GLU A 91 -0.19 5.34 -14.28
C GLU A 91 1.05 5.76 -13.49
N THR A 92 0.88 6.24 -12.26
CA THR A 92 2.00 6.68 -11.40
C THR A 92 3.03 5.58 -11.20
N VAL A 93 2.57 4.37 -10.89
CA VAL A 93 3.44 3.21 -10.63
C VAL A 93 4.09 2.69 -11.91
N SER A 94 3.48 2.91 -13.08
CA SER A 94 4.06 2.54 -14.37
C SER A 94 5.18 3.47 -14.83
N VAL A 95 5.37 4.63 -14.17
CA VAL A 95 6.49 5.55 -14.46
C VAL A 95 7.73 5.05 -13.74
N THR A 96 8.34 3.99 -14.27
CA THR A 96 9.66 3.48 -13.86
C THR A 96 10.71 3.77 -14.94
N ASP A 97 11.98 3.62 -14.59
CA ASP A 97 13.07 3.61 -15.56
C ASP A 97 13.32 2.18 -16.07
N GLU A 98 14.34 1.97 -16.90
CA GLU A 98 14.68 0.65 -17.47
C GLU A 98 15.14 -0.39 -16.42
N VAL A 99 15.16 -0.03 -15.12
CA VAL A 99 15.78 -0.79 -14.03
C VAL A 99 14.77 -1.56 -13.20
N VAL A 100 13.54 -1.06 -13.17
CA VAL A 100 12.45 -1.61 -12.37
C VAL A 100 11.34 -2.02 -13.31
N ASP A 101 10.97 -3.30 -13.27
CA ASP A 101 9.78 -3.77 -13.97
C ASP A 101 8.54 -3.15 -13.29
N PRO A 102 7.74 -2.35 -14.00
CA PRO A 102 6.55 -1.76 -13.41
C PRO A 102 5.45 -2.79 -13.13
N MET A 103 5.46 -3.96 -13.79
CA MET A 103 4.35 -4.91 -13.72
C MET A 103 4.08 -5.44 -12.31
N PRO A 104 5.07 -5.97 -11.55
CA PRO A 104 4.85 -6.40 -10.17
C PRO A 104 4.37 -5.26 -9.26
N LEU A 105 4.85 -4.05 -9.50
CA LEU A 105 4.44 -2.88 -8.71
C LEU A 105 2.97 -2.50 -8.99
N VAL A 106 2.55 -2.53 -10.26
CA VAL A 106 1.17 -2.24 -10.65
C VAL A 106 0.22 -3.30 -10.09
N GLU A 107 0.61 -4.56 -10.11
CA GLU A 107 -0.16 -5.66 -9.51
C GLU A 107 -0.31 -5.46 -8.00
N TYR A 108 0.81 -5.25 -7.29
CA TYR A 108 0.82 -4.97 -5.86
C TYR A 108 -0.07 -3.76 -5.50
N ALA A 109 0.04 -2.66 -6.24
CA ALA A 109 -0.76 -1.46 -6.01
C ALA A 109 -2.25 -1.69 -6.21
N ARG A 110 -2.63 -2.46 -7.24
CA ARG A 110 -4.03 -2.81 -7.52
C ARG A 110 -4.62 -3.71 -6.45
N GLU A 111 -3.88 -4.69 -5.98
CA GLU A 111 -4.33 -5.59 -4.91
C GLU A 111 -4.54 -4.83 -3.60
N LYS A 112 -3.58 -3.98 -3.20
CA LYS A 112 -3.73 -3.13 -2.01
C LYS A 112 -4.95 -2.22 -2.13
N LEU A 113 -5.13 -1.51 -3.24
CA LEU A 113 -6.27 -0.59 -3.42
C LEU A 113 -7.61 -1.34 -3.42
N THR A 114 -7.69 -2.51 -4.05
CA THR A 114 -8.90 -3.36 -4.03
C THR A 114 -9.22 -3.78 -2.60
N ARG A 115 -8.23 -4.26 -1.85
CA ARG A 115 -8.41 -4.64 -0.45
C ARG A 115 -8.85 -3.47 0.44
N ARG A 116 -8.42 -2.23 0.14
CA ARG A 116 -8.89 -1.04 0.86
C ARG A 116 -10.35 -0.73 0.60
N ILE A 117 -10.81 -0.87 -0.65
CA ILE A 117 -12.23 -0.70 -0.97
C ILE A 117 -13.03 -1.70 -0.14
N ASP A 118 -12.63 -2.97 -0.11
CA ASP A 118 -13.34 -4.01 0.64
C ASP A 118 -13.40 -3.69 2.14
N ILE A 119 -12.26 -3.44 2.79
CA ILE A 119 -12.19 -3.16 4.24
C ILE A 119 -13.03 -1.93 4.65
N ILE A 120 -13.08 -0.90 3.80
CA ILE A 120 -13.68 0.38 4.17
C ILE A 120 -15.18 0.39 3.90
N THR A 121 -15.62 -0.33 2.88
CA THR A 121 -17.02 -0.34 2.45
C THR A 121 -17.83 -1.49 3.06
N ASP A 122 -17.18 -2.55 3.52
CA ASP A 122 -17.84 -3.62 4.25
C ASP A 122 -17.96 -3.26 5.75
N ALA A 123 -19.19 -3.01 6.19
CA ALA A 123 -19.50 -2.65 7.58
C ALA A 123 -19.17 -3.76 8.59
N ASP A 124 -19.07 -5.02 8.13
CA ASP A 124 -18.76 -6.19 8.95
C ASP A 124 -17.29 -6.65 8.80
N ALA A 125 -16.46 -5.95 8.01
CA ALA A 125 -15.07 -6.33 7.83
C ALA A 125 -14.24 -6.07 9.09
N ASP A 126 -13.49 -7.08 9.51
CA ASP A 126 -12.45 -6.94 10.54
C ASP A 126 -11.38 -5.96 10.06
N VAL A 127 -11.26 -4.82 10.75
CA VAL A 127 -10.21 -3.83 10.46
C VAL A 127 -8.87 -4.43 10.91
N PRO A 128 -7.89 -4.58 10.01
CA PRO A 128 -6.58 -5.11 10.38
C PRO A 128 -5.88 -4.22 11.42
N SER A 129 -5.01 -4.82 12.23
CA SER A 129 -4.10 -4.06 13.10
C SER A 129 -3.21 -3.12 12.28
N VAL A 130 -2.67 -2.08 12.93
CA VAL A 130 -1.81 -1.08 12.25
C VAL A 130 -0.59 -1.75 11.62
N GLU A 131 -0.07 -2.81 12.23
CA GLU A 131 1.03 -3.62 11.72
C GLU A 131 0.60 -4.40 10.47
N GLN A 132 -0.57 -5.04 10.49
CA GLN A 132 -1.11 -5.79 9.35
C GLN A 132 -1.47 -4.90 8.16
N LEU A 133 -1.83 -3.64 8.40
CA LEU A 133 -2.16 -2.70 7.31
C LEU A 133 -0.97 -2.44 6.39
N VAL A 134 0.26 -2.56 6.89
CA VAL A 134 1.50 -2.19 6.18
C VAL A 134 2.50 -3.34 6.07
N ALA A 135 2.10 -4.55 6.43
CA ALA A 135 2.90 -5.74 6.18
C ALA A 135 3.14 -5.92 4.68
N LEU A 136 4.39 -6.23 4.32
CA LEU A 136 4.73 -6.75 3.00
C LEU A 136 4.44 -8.25 3.00
N ASP A 137 4.02 -8.80 1.88
CA ASP A 137 3.55 -10.19 1.79
C ASP A 137 4.67 -11.23 2.07
N ASP A 138 5.94 -10.81 2.04
CA ASP A 138 7.12 -11.62 2.38
C ASP A 138 7.68 -11.40 3.81
N ASP A 139 6.98 -10.65 4.67
CA ASP A 139 7.48 -10.41 6.02
C ASP A 139 7.18 -11.63 6.94
N PRO A 140 8.20 -12.35 7.46
CA PRO A 140 7.98 -13.47 8.37
C PRO A 140 7.29 -13.08 9.67
N ALA A 141 7.19 -11.78 9.97
CA ALA A 141 6.41 -11.26 11.10
C ALA A 141 4.88 -11.37 10.91
N ALA A 142 4.38 -11.72 9.73
CA ALA A 142 2.95 -11.96 9.49
C ALA A 142 2.48 -13.36 9.92
N ALA A 143 3.40 -14.22 10.38
CA ALA A 143 3.13 -15.57 10.84
C ALA A 143 3.55 -15.75 12.30
N ASP A 144 2.88 -15.06 13.23
CA ASP A 144 2.75 -15.46 14.64
C ASP A 144 1.46 -14.90 15.25
#